data_AF-A0A845XEV0-F1
#
_entry.id   AF-A0A845XEV0-F1
#
_cell.length_a   1.000
_cell.length_b   1.000
_cell.length_c   1.000
_cell.angle_alpha   90.00
_cell.angle_beta   90.00
_cell.angle_gamma   90.00
#
_symmetry.space_group_name_H-M   'P 1'
#
loop_
_entity.id
_entity.type
_entity.pdbx_description
1 polymer ?
#
loop_
_entity_poly.entity_id
_entity_poly.type
_entity_poly.pdbx_seq_one_letter_code
_entity_poly.pdbx_strand_id
1 'polypeptide(L)'
;MKRSRFWLSAWFAAVLIGCFSFQWGINTAQAQTAVDPFTVAARDCLTQPSLDACDRAIAINSEDPIPWYGKFAIHEAAGEIEAAQDAFVKYDLATDYHRVLLVLSQQLREHLFFKNLLADENQPAALSQEIANTQTAANNTGLSAEQRQAAQVQLERLNNVRRIYDELKADPQKLTQSRQEAIAAMIDVREKFAEAIASDTP
;
A
#
# COMPACT_ATOMS: atom_id res chain seq x y z
N MET A 1 -8.74 35.54 -32.90
CA MET A 1 -9.27 36.32 -31.75
C MET A 1 -10.40 35.47 -31.15
N LYS A 2 -10.15 34.62 -30.15
CA LYS A 2 -10.16 34.83 -28.68
C LYS A 2 -11.45 35.49 -28.13
N ARG A 3 -11.99 34.85 -27.08
CA ARG A 3 -13.21 35.11 -26.27
C ARG A 3 -14.42 34.36 -26.84
N SER A 4 -14.93 33.28 -26.26
CA SER A 4 -15.41 33.16 -24.88
C SER A 4 -15.46 31.68 -24.46
N ARG A 5 -14.53 31.26 -23.60
CA ARG A 5 -14.54 29.99 -22.85
C ARG A 5 -14.18 30.37 -21.42
N PHE A 6 -15.15 30.76 -20.60
CA PHE A 6 -14.86 31.14 -19.21
C PHE A 6 -15.98 30.88 -18.20
N TRP A 7 -16.97 30.02 -18.50
CA TRP A 7 -18.12 29.85 -17.59
C TRP A 7 -18.50 28.41 -17.19
N LEU A 8 -17.63 27.42 -17.38
CA LEU A 8 -17.90 26.04 -16.92
C LEU A 8 -16.77 25.37 -16.12
N SER A 9 -15.76 26.13 -15.66
CA SER A 9 -14.67 25.60 -14.83
C SER A 9 -14.80 25.90 -13.33
N ALA A 10 -15.94 26.40 -12.86
CA ALA A 10 -16.12 26.77 -11.45
C ALA A 10 -16.80 25.70 -10.58
N TRP A 11 -17.31 24.60 -11.14
CA TRP A 11 -18.01 23.57 -10.35
C TRP A 11 -17.17 22.34 -9.97
N PHE A 12 -16.00 22.14 -10.61
CA PHE A 12 -15.12 21.00 -10.27
C PHE A 12 -14.15 21.29 -9.11
N ALA A 13 -14.06 22.53 -8.62
CA ALA A 13 -13.18 22.89 -7.50
C ALA A 13 -13.88 22.86 -6.12
N ALA A 14 -15.21 22.73 -6.04
CA ALA A 14 -15.93 22.81 -4.76
C ALA A 14 -16.18 21.45 -4.08
N VAL A 15 -16.13 20.33 -4.80
CA VAL A 15 -16.41 19.00 -4.21
C VAL A 15 -15.16 18.35 -3.61
N LEU A 16 -13.96 18.76 -4.01
CA LEU A 16 -12.70 18.29 -3.39
C LEU A 16 -12.23 19.13 -2.19
N ILE A 17 -12.82 20.31 -1.95
CA ILE A 17 -12.54 21.14 -0.76
C ILE A 17 -13.60 20.94 0.36
N GLY A 18 -14.82 20.50 0.00
CA GLY A 18 -15.91 20.29 0.96
C GLY A 18 -15.68 19.16 1.99
N CYS A 19 -14.83 18.18 1.71
CA CYS A 19 -14.50 17.12 2.68
C CYS A 19 -13.37 17.49 3.66
N PHE A 20 -12.68 18.62 3.45
CA PHE A 20 -11.56 19.05 4.31
C PHE A 20 -11.92 20.18 5.29
N SER A 21 -13.15 20.72 5.25
CA SER A 21 -13.52 21.89 6.06
C SER A 21 -14.23 21.55 7.39
N PHE A 22 -14.46 20.28 7.72
CA PHE A 22 -14.99 19.91 9.04
C PHE A 22 -13.85 19.78 10.06
N GLN A 23 -13.32 20.94 10.42
CA GLN A 23 -12.29 21.14 11.44
C GLN A 23 -12.96 21.11 12.83
N TRP A 24 -13.40 19.92 13.27
CA TRP A 24 -13.70 19.68 14.68
C TRP A 24 -12.40 19.68 15.46
N GLY A 25 -12.04 20.84 16.03
CA GLY A 25 -11.22 20.96 17.23
C GLY A 25 -9.97 20.08 17.30
N ILE A 26 -9.18 19.99 16.23
CA ILE A 26 -7.83 19.45 16.33
C ILE A 26 -6.96 20.62 16.78
N ASN A 27 -6.64 20.66 18.08
CA ASN A 27 -5.50 21.45 18.54
C ASN A 27 -4.35 21.15 17.60
N THR A 28 -3.84 22.15 16.88
CA THR A 28 -2.56 22.03 16.18
C THR A 28 -1.48 22.00 17.26
N ALA A 29 -1.38 20.86 17.94
CA ALA A 29 -0.12 20.50 18.56
C ALA A 29 0.89 20.52 17.42
N GLN A 30 1.84 21.45 17.49
CA GLN A 30 3.07 21.31 16.71
C GLN A 30 3.69 20.00 17.17
N ALA A 31 3.38 18.91 16.48
CA ALA A 31 4.08 17.66 16.66
C ALA A 31 5.51 17.93 16.19
N GLN A 32 6.39 18.25 17.13
CA GLN A 32 7.82 18.04 16.90
C GLN A 32 7.96 16.57 16.58
N THR A 33 8.15 16.25 15.30
CA THR A 33 8.48 14.91 14.86
C THR A 33 9.87 14.61 15.39
N ALA A 34 9.95 14.06 16.60
CA ALA A 34 11.14 13.34 17.03
C ALA A 34 11.39 12.30 15.93
N VAL A 35 12.48 12.47 15.17
CA VAL A 35 12.89 11.46 14.19
C VAL A 35 13.12 10.18 14.98
N ASP A 36 12.45 9.09 14.58
CA ASP A 36 12.52 7.86 15.34
C ASP A 36 13.97 7.30 15.31
N PRO A 37 14.41 6.61 16.38
CA PRO A 37 15.79 6.12 16.49
C PRO A 37 16.22 5.19 15.35
N PHE A 38 15.27 4.43 14.77
CA PHE A 38 15.55 3.57 13.62
C PHE A 38 15.88 4.40 12.38
N THR A 39 15.06 5.39 12.03
CA THR A 39 15.29 6.26 10.87
C THR A 39 16.64 6.99 10.94
N VAL A 40 17.09 7.36 12.14
CA VAL A 40 18.44 7.93 12.34
C VAL A 40 19.50 6.86 12.07
N ALA A 41 19.42 5.69 12.71
CA ALA A 41 20.41 4.63 12.56
C ALA A 41 20.51 4.10 11.12
N ALA A 42 19.37 3.89 10.45
CA ALA A 42 19.31 3.44 9.06
C ALA A 42 19.91 4.46 8.09
N ARG A 43 19.67 5.76 8.33
CA ARG A 43 20.31 6.84 7.57
C ARG A 43 21.82 6.86 7.75
N ASP A 44 22.29 6.74 8.99
CA ASP A 44 23.71 6.72 9.30
C ASP A 44 24.38 5.53 8.61
N CYS A 45 23.76 4.35 8.66
CA CYS A 45 24.22 3.14 7.96
C CYS A 45 24.38 3.35 6.44
N LEU A 46 23.48 4.09 5.79
CA LEU A 46 23.57 4.36 4.34
C LEU A 46 24.52 5.52 3.96
N THR A 47 24.52 6.60 4.75
CA THR A 47 25.15 7.88 4.36
C THR A 47 26.52 8.09 4.97
N GLN A 48 26.79 7.46 6.11
CA GLN A 48 28.09 7.43 6.79
C GLN A 48 28.41 5.95 7.10
N PRO A 49 28.62 5.13 6.07
CA PRO A 49 28.61 3.68 6.18
C PRO A 49 29.61 3.20 7.22
N SER A 50 29.07 2.69 8.33
CA SER A 50 29.81 2.03 9.40
C SER A 50 29.00 0.82 9.86
N LEU A 51 29.71 -0.29 10.12
CA LEU A 51 29.07 -1.52 10.58
C LEU A 51 28.28 -1.27 11.87
N ASP A 52 28.83 -0.49 12.80
CA ASP A 52 28.16 -0.11 14.05
C ASP A 52 26.80 0.57 13.82
N ALA A 53 26.68 1.47 12.83
CA ALA A 53 25.40 2.12 12.54
C ALA A 53 24.39 1.15 11.95
N CYS A 54 24.83 0.27 11.05
CA CYS A 54 23.99 -0.76 10.47
C CYS A 54 23.53 -1.77 11.52
N ASP A 55 24.43 -2.24 12.38
CA ASP A 55 24.12 -3.19 13.45
C ASP A 55 23.15 -2.59 14.47
N ARG A 56 23.27 -1.30 14.80
CA ARG A 56 22.26 -0.60 15.61
C ARG A 56 20.90 -0.57 14.93
N ALA A 57 20.84 -0.27 13.63
CA ALA A 57 19.58 -0.21 12.90
C ALA A 57 18.92 -1.60 12.83
N ILE A 58 19.71 -2.66 12.57
CA ILE A 58 19.26 -4.06 12.56
C ILE A 58 18.76 -4.49 13.94
N ALA A 59 19.44 -4.09 15.02
CA ALA A 59 19.02 -4.40 16.37
C ALA A 59 17.67 -3.75 16.75
N ILE A 60 17.34 -2.60 16.15
CA ILE A 60 16.03 -1.95 16.33
C ILE A 60 14.98 -2.59 15.43
N ASN A 61 15.31 -2.83 14.17
CA ASN A 61 14.42 -3.44 13.19
C ASN A 61 15.23 -4.23 12.14
N SER A 62 15.30 -5.54 12.33
CA SER A 62 15.97 -6.44 11.40
C SER A 62 15.14 -6.74 10.14
N GLU A 63 13.84 -6.40 10.14
CA GLU A 63 12.95 -6.63 9.01
C GLU A 63 13.18 -5.62 7.89
N ASP A 64 13.71 -4.43 8.21
CA ASP A 64 13.95 -3.40 7.20
C ASP A 64 15.15 -3.77 6.32
N PRO A 65 15.01 -3.70 4.99
CA PRO A 65 16.10 -4.05 4.08
C PRO A 65 17.25 -3.03 4.08
N ILE A 66 17.02 -1.76 4.44
CA ILE A 66 18.00 -0.69 4.30
C ILE A 66 19.32 -1.00 5.06
N PRO A 67 19.30 -1.38 6.34
CA PRO A 67 20.52 -1.65 7.07
C PRO A 67 21.34 -2.83 6.52
N TRP A 68 20.67 -3.85 5.98
CA TRP A 68 21.32 -5.01 5.37
C TRP A 68 22.05 -4.62 4.07
N TYR A 69 21.44 -3.76 3.25
CA TYR A 69 22.10 -3.20 2.08
C TYR A 69 23.33 -2.37 2.46
N GLY A 70 23.25 -1.57 3.53
CA GLY A 70 24.40 -0.82 4.04
C GLY A 70 25.55 -1.73 4.46
N LYS A 71 25.28 -2.84 5.17
CA LYS A 71 26.32 -3.85 5.49
C LYS A 71 26.93 -4.46 4.24
N PHE A 72 26.11 -4.84 3.26
CA PHE A 72 26.58 -5.36 1.98
C PHE A 72 27.56 -4.38 1.31
N ALA A 73 27.18 -3.11 1.17
CA ALA A 73 28.01 -2.09 0.52
C ALA A 73 29.36 -1.87 1.25
N ILE A 74 29.36 -1.93 2.59
CA ILE A 74 30.58 -1.82 3.40
C ILE A 74 31.52 -3.00 3.13
N HIS A 75 31.01 -4.24 3.22
CA HIS A 75 31.82 -5.44 3.01
C HIS A 75 32.30 -5.57 1.56
N GLU A 76 31.47 -5.20 0.59
CA GLU A 76 31.84 -5.16 -0.83
C GLU A 76 33.00 -4.18 -1.06
N ALA A 77 32.91 -2.96 -0.51
CA ALA A 77 33.98 -1.96 -0.62
C ALA A 77 35.29 -2.40 0.07
N ALA A 78 35.21 -3.21 1.12
CA ALA A 78 36.36 -3.80 1.81
C ALA A 78 36.93 -5.04 1.10
N GLY A 79 36.25 -5.58 0.07
CA GLY A 79 36.63 -6.81 -0.61
C GLY A 79 36.33 -8.08 0.20
N GLU A 80 35.52 -7.98 1.24
CA GLU A 80 35.12 -9.07 2.13
C GLU A 80 33.94 -9.85 1.52
N ILE A 81 34.22 -10.63 0.48
CA ILE A 81 33.21 -11.23 -0.39
C ILE A 81 32.19 -12.10 0.36
N GLU A 82 32.63 -12.92 1.32
CA GLU A 82 31.73 -13.80 2.08
C GLU A 82 30.75 -13.00 2.95
N ALA A 83 31.23 -11.98 3.64
CA ALA A 83 30.41 -11.11 4.49
C ALA A 83 29.47 -10.22 3.67
N ALA A 84 29.91 -9.77 2.49
CA ALA A 84 29.05 -9.06 1.55
C ALA A 84 27.91 -9.96 1.07
N GLN A 85 28.22 -11.18 0.65
CA GLN A 85 27.21 -12.14 0.19
C GLN A 85 26.19 -12.47 1.28
N ASP A 86 26.66 -12.67 2.52
CA ASP A 86 25.79 -12.89 3.68
C ASP A 86 24.80 -11.74 3.90
N ALA A 87 25.32 -10.50 3.91
CA ALA A 87 24.49 -9.31 4.07
C ALA A 87 23.49 -9.13 2.92
N PHE A 88 23.88 -9.47 1.69
CA PHE A 88 23.00 -9.40 0.52
C PHE A 88 21.85 -10.41 0.59
N VAL A 89 22.11 -11.63 1.04
CA VAL A 89 21.05 -12.64 1.26
C VAL A 89 20.02 -12.14 2.28
N LYS A 90 20.48 -11.49 3.36
CA LYS A 90 19.59 -10.91 4.38
C LYS A 90 18.80 -9.71 3.86
N TYR A 91 19.41 -8.88 3.00
CA TYR A 91 18.71 -7.81 2.29
C TYR A 91 17.59 -8.34 1.39
N ASP A 92 17.86 -9.37 0.60
CA ASP A 92 16.87 -9.99 -0.29
C ASP A 92 15.71 -10.59 0.53
N LEU A 93 16.03 -11.30 1.61
CA LEU A 93 15.05 -11.86 2.53
C LEU A 93 14.13 -10.79 3.13
N ALA A 94 14.70 -9.68 3.61
CA ALA A 94 13.96 -8.53 4.15
C ALA A 94 13.06 -7.86 3.10
N THR A 95 13.53 -7.78 1.87
CA THR A 95 12.77 -7.23 0.73
C THR A 95 11.60 -8.13 0.36
N ASP A 96 11.81 -9.45 0.30
CA ASP A 96 10.77 -10.42 0.01
C ASP A 96 9.71 -10.47 1.10
N TYR A 97 10.13 -10.41 2.36
CA TYR A 97 9.23 -10.26 3.51
C TYR A 97 8.30 -9.04 3.35
N HIS A 98 8.87 -7.87 3.06
CA HIS A 98 8.10 -6.64 2.82
C HIS A 98 7.13 -6.78 1.63
N ARG A 99 7.57 -7.40 0.53
CA ARG A 99 6.73 -7.61 -0.66
C ARG A 99 5.50 -8.46 -0.31
N VAL A 100 5.67 -9.52 0.46
CA VAL A 100 4.55 -10.38 0.89
C VAL A 100 3.61 -9.61 1.82
N LEU A 101 4.13 -8.86 2.79
CA LEU A 101 3.30 -8.02 3.66
C LEU A 101 2.47 -7.00 2.89
N LEU A 102 3.00 -6.41 1.82
CA LEU A 102 2.24 -5.49 0.96
C LEU A 102 1.03 -6.18 0.32
N VAL A 103 1.20 -7.41 -0.18
CA VAL A 103 0.09 -8.19 -0.77
C VAL A 103 -0.96 -8.51 0.29
N LEU A 104 -0.54 -8.97 1.47
CA LEU A 104 -1.47 -9.28 2.58
C LEU A 104 -2.19 -8.02 3.09
N SER A 105 -1.50 -6.88 3.16
CA SER A 105 -2.12 -5.60 3.53
C SER A 105 -3.17 -5.15 2.52
N GLN A 106 -2.94 -5.41 1.23
CA GLN A 106 -3.91 -5.15 0.17
C GLN A 106 -5.17 -6.01 0.35
N GLN A 107 -5.01 -7.29 0.65
CA GLN A 107 -6.14 -8.19 0.94
C GLN A 107 -6.97 -7.69 2.14
N LEU A 108 -6.32 -7.23 3.22
CA LEU A 108 -7.02 -6.68 4.38
C LEU A 108 -7.75 -5.37 4.06
N ARG A 109 -7.20 -4.53 3.18
CA ARG A 109 -7.91 -3.33 2.68
C ARG A 109 -9.14 -3.71 1.86
N GLU A 110 -9.05 -4.72 1.03
CA GLU A 110 -10.19 -5.26 0.27
C GLU A 110 -11.26 -5.82 1.21
N HIS A 111 -10.85 -6.55 2.26
CA HIS A 111 -11.78 -7.00 3.29
C HIS A 111 -12.55 -5.83 3.91
N LEU A 112 -11.86 -4.75 4.30
CA LEU A 112 -12.51 -3.56 4.87
C LEU A 112 -13.46 -2.89 3.87
N PHE A 113 -13.04 -2.78 2.61
CA PHE A 113 -13.87 -2.24 1.54
C PHE A 113 -15.18 -3.03 1.39
N PHE A 114 -15.10 -4.36 1.24
CA PHE A 114 -16.29 -5.20 1.05
C PHE A 114 -17.15 -5.30 2.32
N LYS A 115 -16.53 -5.30 3.50
CA LYS A 115 -17.26 -5.24 4.77
C LYS A 115 -18.12 -3.97 4.85
N ASN A 116 -17.56 -2.82 4.48
CA ASN A 116 -18.30 -1.56 4.47
C ASN A 116 -19.39 -1.57 3.41
N LEU A 117 -19.09 -2.12 2.22
CA LEU A 117 -20.06 -2.24 1.12
C LEU A 117 -21.27 -3.12 1.49
N LEU A 118 -21.06 -4.17 2.26
CA LEU A 118 -22.12 -5.07 2.74
C LEU A 118 -22.92 -4.50 3.92
N ALA A 119 -22.34 -3.57 4.68
CA ALA A 119 -22.96 -3.00 5.87
C ALA A 119 -23.96 -1.86 5.59
N ASP A 120 -23.80 -1.14 4.47
CA ASP A 120 -24.65 -0.01 4.10
C ASP A 120 -25.60 -0.39 2.95
N GLU A 121 -26.89 -0.40 3.25
CA GLU A 121 -27.96 -0.79 2.32
C GLU A 121 -28.05 0.08 1.07
N ASN A 122 -27.47 1.30 1.07
CA ASN A 122 -27.51 2.22 -0.06
C ASN A 122 -26.34 2.02 -1.05
N GLN A 123 -25.23 1.44 -0.61
CA GLN A 123 -24.03 1.24 -1.44
C GLN A 123 -24.26 0.36 -2.67
N PRO A 124 -25.05 -0.73 -2.62
CA PRO A 124 -25.30 -1.57 -3.79
C PRO A 124 -26.03 -0.82 -4.91
N ALA A 125 -26.94 0.08 -4.55
CA ALA A 125 -27.65 0.94 -5.50
C ALA A 125 -26.71 1.98 -6.11
N ALA A 126 -25.85 2.61 -5.29
CA ALA A 126 -24.82 3.52 -5.77
C ALA A 126 -23.84 2.84 -6.75
N LEU A 127 -23.39 1.62 -6.43
CA LEU A 127 -22.54 0.81 -7.32
C LEU A 127 -23.23 0.50 -8.65
N SER A 128 -24.51 0.09 -8.62
CA SER A 128 -25.29 -0.14 -9.84
C SER A 128 -25.42 1.13 -10.69
N GLN A 129 -25.65 2.28 -10.06
CA GLN A 129 -25.74 3.56 -10.77
C GLN A 129 -24.40 3.94 -11.42
N GLU A 130 -23.30 3.76 -10.72
CA GLU A 130 -21.95 4.06 -11.24
C GLU A 130 -21.59 3.18 -12.44
N ILE A 131 -21.94 1.89 -12.39
CA ILE A 131 -21.79 0.97 -13.54
C ILE A 131 -22.58 1.48 -14.75
N ALA A 132 -23.85 1.88 -14.56
CA ALA A 132 -24.68 2.40 -15.64
C ALA A 132 -24.13 3.70 -16.25
N ASN A 133 -23.63 4.60 -15.41
CA ASN A 133 -22.99 5.85 -15.84
C ASN A 133 -21.71 5.57 -16.64
N THR A 134 -20.85 4.68 -16.13
CA THR A 134 -19.58 4.32 -16.77
C THR A 134 -19.79 3.59 -18.10
N GLN A 135 -20.78 2.70 -18.16
CA GLN A 135 -21.18 2.04 -19.40
C GLN A 135 -21.62 3.04 -20.47
N THR A 136 -22.37 4.08 -20.05
CA THR A 136 -22.78 5.17 -20.94
C THR A 136 -21.57 5.94 -21.48
N ALA A 137 -20.61 6.27 -20.62
CA ALA A 137 -19.37 6.93 -21.01
C ALA A 137 -18.52 6.07 -21.96
N ALA A 138 -18.39 4.77 -21.69
CA ALA A 138 -17.66 3.82 -22.54
C ALA A 138 -18.23 3.75 -23.97
N ASN A 139 -19.54 3.91 -24.11
CA ASN A 139 -20.26 3.87 -25.39
C ASN A 139 -20.45 5.26 -26.04
N ASN A 140 -19.99 6.34 -25.41
CA ASN A 140 -20.23 7.70 -25.89
C ASN A 140 -19.32 8.05 -27.07
N THR A 141 -19.89 8.13 -28.28
CA THR A 141 -19.18 8.47 -29.52
C THR A 141 -18.68 9.92 -29.57
N GLY A 142 -19.13 10.78 -28.66
CA GLY A 142 -18.63 12.15 -28.48
C GLY A 142 -17.33 12.25 -27.67
N LEU A 143 -16.87 11.16 -27.05
CA LEU A 143 -15.58 11.11 -26.33
C LEU A 143 -14.45 10.64 -27.25
N SER A 144 -13.22 10.99 -26.89
CA SER A 144 -12.04 10.47 -27.58
C SER A 144 -11.93 8.94 -27.41
N ALA A 145 -11.18 8.29 -28.30
CA ALA A 145 -10.92 6.85 -28.20
C ALA A 145 -10.23 6.48 -26.87
N GLU A 146 -9.28 7.31 -26.43
CA GLU A 146 -8.58 7.15 -25.16
C GLU A 146 -9.53 7.25 -23.96
N GLN A 147 -10.44 8.24 -23.96
CA GLN A 147 -11.44 8.42 -22.90
C GLN A 147 -12.41 7.23 -22.84
N ARG A 148 -12.82 6.70 -23.99
CA ARG A 148 -13.64 5.47 -24.03
C ARG A 148 -12.88 4.25 -23.54
N GLN A 149 -11.61 4.11 -23.89
CA GLN A 149 -10.76 3.02 -23.39
C GLN A 149 -10.61 3.09 -21.86
N ALA A 150 -10.38 4.27 -21.31
CA ALA A 150 -10.31 4.48 -19.86
C ALA A 150 -11.64 4.10 -19.17
N ALA A 151 -12.77 4.50 -19.76
CA ALA A 151 -14.10 4.13 -19.27
C ALA A 151 -14.36 2.62 -19.35
N GLN A 152 -13.88 1.92 -20.38
CA GLN A 152 -13.97 0.46 -20.48
C GLN A 152 -13.19 -0.25 -19.38
N VAL A 153 -11.94 0.17 -19.11
CA VAL A 153 -11.13 -0.38 -18.02
C VAL A 153 -11.80 -0.14 -16.66
N GLN A 154 -12.39 1.04 -16.45
CA GLN A 154 -13.13 1.33 -15.23
C GLN A 154 -14.39 0.46 -15.09
N LEU A 155 -15.13 0.26 -16.18
CA LEU A 155 -16.32 -0.58 -16.20
C LEU A 155 -15.99 -2.04 -15.85
N GLU A 156 -14.90 -2.59 -16.38
CA GLU A 156 -14.42 -3.93 -16.03
C GLU A 156 -14.14 -4.06 -14.53
N ARG A 157 -13.48 -3.05 -13.94
CA ARG A 157 -13.20 -3.00 -12.49
C ARG A 157 -14.48 -2.96 -11.67
N LEU A 158 -15.44 -2.11 -12.04
CA LEU A 158 -16.73 -1.99 -11.32
C LEU A 158 -17.56 -3.28 -11.43
N ASN A 159 -17.58 -3.91 -12.59
CA ASN A 159 -18.24 -5.20 -12.78
C ASN A 159 -17.59 -6.30 -11.94
N ASN A 160 -16.26 -6.30 -11.82
CA ASN A 160 -15.56 -7.23 -10.93
C ASN A 160 -15.93 -6.99 -9.46
N VAL A 161 -15.98 -5.74 -9.01
CA VAL A 161 -16.45 -5.39 -7.65
C VAL A 161 -17.88 -5.88 -7.42
N ARG A 162 -18.78 -5.68 -8.40
CA ARG A 162 -20.16 -6.15 -8.30
C ARG A 162 -20.25 -7.67 -8.17
N ARG A 163 -19.50 -8.40 -9.00
CA ARG A 163 -19.44 -9.86 -8.93
C ARG A 163 -18.99 -10.33 -7.56
N ILE A 164 -17.89 -9.77 -7.02
CA ILE A 164 -17.38 -10.13 -5.69
C ILE A 164 -18.40 -9.78 -4.60
N TYR A 165 -19.04 -8.61 -4.69
CA TYR A 165 -20.11 -8.23 -3.75
C TYR A 165 -21.26 -9.24 -3.77
N ASP A 166 -21.75 -9.65 -4.94
CA ASP A 166 -22.85 -10.61 -5.05
C ASP A 166 -22.44 -11.99 -4.49
N GLU A 167 -21.19 -12.42 -4.74
CA GLU A 167 -20.61 -13.64 -4.17
C GLU A 167 -20.52 -13.60 -2.64
N LEU A 168 -20.03 -12.49 -2.08
CA LEU A 168 -19.89 -12.30 -0.63
C LEU A 168 -21.24 -12.09 0.07
N LYS A 169 -22.23 -11.52 -0.63
CA LYS A 169 -23.60 -11.40 -0.12
C LYS A 169 -24.26 -12.78 -0.03
N ALA A 170 -24.02 -13.65 -1.01
CA ALA A 170 -24.52 -15.02 -1.00
C ALA A 170 -23.83 -15.88 0.07
N ASP A 171 -22.55 -15.63 0.33
CA ASP A 171 -21.77 -16.34 1.35
C ASP A 171 -20.88 -15.37 2.15
N PRO A 172 -21.42 -14.77 3.24
CA PRO A 172 -20.67 -13.85 4.09
C PRO A 172 -19.50 -14.50 4.84
N GLN A 173 -19.45 -15.83 4.95
CA GLN A 173 -18.36 -16.51 5.65
C GLN A 173 -17.04 -16.37 4.89
N LYS A 174 -17.08 -16.32 3.55
CA LYS A 174 -15.90 -16.10 2.70
C LYS A 174 -15.12 -14.83 3.07
N LEU A 175 -15.82 -13.75 3.41
CA LEU A 175 -15.18 -12.50 3.81
C LEU A 175 -14.42 -12.64 5.14
N THR A 176 -14.99 -13.41 6.07
CA THR A 176 -14.37 -13.69 7.36
C THR A 176 -13.20 -14.66 7.22
N GLN A 177 -13.37 -15.71 6.42
CA GLN A 177 -12.33 -16.69 6.11
C GLN A 177 -11.12 -16.02 5.43
N SER A 178 -11.34 -15.21 4.40
CA SER A 178 -10.27 -14.49 3.69
C SER A 178 -9.46 -13.60 4.64
N ARG A 179 -10.10 -12.93 5.61
CA ARG A 179 -9.39 -12.17 6.64
C ARG A 179 -8.54 -13.07 7.54
N GLN A 180 -9.08 -14.21 7.98
CA GLN A 180 -8.35 -15.14 8.83
C GLN A 180 -7.14 -15.72 8.12
N GLU A 181 -7.28 -16.10 6.84
CA GLU A 181 -6.20 -16.57 5.98
C GLU A 181 -5.10 -15.51 5.83
N ALA A 182 -5.46 -14.25 5.57
CA ALA A 182 -4.49 -13.16 5.47
C ALA A 182 -3.72 -12.94 6.79
N ILE A 183 -4.42 -12.97 7.94
CA ILE A 183 -3.78 -12.82 9.26
C ILE A 183 -2.85 -14.00 9.55
N ALA A 184 -3.30 -15.24 9.30
CA ALA A 184 -2.49 -16.43 9.49
C ALA A 184 -1.23 -16.39 8.61
N ALA A 185 -1.36 -15.96 7.35
CA ALA A 185 -0.23 -15.79 6.46
C ALA A 185 0.74 -14.70 6.95
N MET A 186 0.26 -13.59 7.53
CA MET A 186 1.13 -12.56 8.11
C MET A 186 1.96 -13.11 9.28
N ILE A 187 1.34 -13.93 10.14
CA ILE A 187 2.02 -14.57 11.27
C ILE A 187 3.08 -15.55 10.75
N ASP A 188 2.70 -16.46 9.85
CA ASP A 188 3.59 -17.48 9.27
C ASP A 188 4.80 -16.86 8.56
N VAL A 189 4.57 -15.80 7.77
CA VAL A 189 5.64 -15.07 7.08
C VAL A 189 6.58 -14.38 8.07
N ARG A 190 6.06 -13.83 9.17
CA ARG A 190 6.87 -13.22 10.23
C ARG A 190 7.72 -14.23 10.98
N GLU A 191 7.17 -15.40 11.28
CA GLU A 191 7.86 -16.50 11.96
C GLU A 191 9.01 -17.02 11.09
N LYS A 192 8.73 -17.34 9.82
CA LYS A 192 9.75 -17.79 8.85
C LYS A 192 10.87 -16.76 8.65
N PHE A 193 10.52 -15.47 8.61
CA PHE A 193 11.52 -14.42 8.56
C PHE A 193 12.40 -14.40 9.83
N ALA A 194 11.79 -14.55 11.02
CA ALA A 194 12.53 -14.60 12.28
C ALA A 194 13.53 -15.76 12.32
N GLU A 195 13.07 -16.95 11.93
CA GLU A 195 13.88 -18.17 11.90
C GLU A 195 15.07 -18.02 10.95
N ALA A 196 14.82 -17.51 9.74
CA ALA A 196 15.86 -17.33 8.73
C ALA A 196 16.92 -16.29 9.11
N ILE A 197 16.55 -15.24 9.86
CA ILE A 197 17.52 -14.28 10.38
C ILE A 197 18.30 -14.85 11.58
N ALA A 198 17.67 -15.68 12.42
CA ALA A 198 18.28 -16.23 13.63
C ALA A 198 19.23 -17.41 13.36
N SER A 199 19.00 -18.19 12.29
CA SER A 199 19.78 -19.39 11.98
C SER A 199 21.24 -19.13 11.59
N ASP A 200 21.63 -17.87 11.38
CA ASP A 200 22.99 -17.45 10.99
C ASP A 200 23.77 -16.77 12.12
N THR A 201 23.25 -16.76 13.35
CA THR A 201 24.01 -16.31 14.53
C THR A 201 24.91 -17.46 15.02
N PRO A 202 26.25 -17.36 14.94
CA PRO A 202 27.15 -18.40 15.44
C PRO A 202 27.08 -18.58 16.97
#